data_AF-A0A3D2HUV8-F1
#
_entry.id   AF-A0A3D2HUV8-F1
#
_cell.length_a   1.000
_cell.length_b   1.000
_cell.length_c   1.000
_cell.angle_alpha   90.00
_cell.angle_beta   90.00
_cell.angle_gamma   90.00
#
_symmetry.space_group_name_H-M   'P 1'
#
loop_
_entity.id
_entity.type
_entity.pdbx_description
1 polymer ?
#
loop_
_entity_poly.entity_id
_entity_poly.type
_entity_poly.pdbx_seq_one_letter_code
_entity_poly.pdbx_strand_id
1 'polypeptide(L)'
;TGSTGDGYAMAQALGHTIVPQEGNLVPLEIAGSDCADMQGLSLRNVGVKLVNAKGKTLYQDFGEMLFTHFGVSGPTVLSASCHLKGEGCRLSIDLKPALDEKKLDDRILRDLELYQNRA
;
A
#
# COMPACT_ATOMS: atom_id res chain seq x y z
N THR A 1 0.23 -25.73 5.45
CA THR A 1 0.84 -25.32 6.73
C THR A 1 0.13 -25.89 7.94
N GLY A 2 -1.17 -26.25 7.86
CA GLY A 2 -1.86 -26.94 8.96
C GLY A 2 -2.53 -26.02 9.99
N SER A 3 -2.54 -24.70 9.76
CA SER A 3 -3.22 -23.73 10.62
C SER A 3 -4.73 -23.71 10.32
N THR A 4 -5.52 -24.45 11.09
CA THR A 4 -6.99 -24.60 10.93
C THR A 4 -7.83 -23.80 11.93
N GLY A 5 -7.19 -23.21 12.95
CA GLY A 5 -7.87 -22.43 13.98
C GLY A 5 -8.25 -23.21 15.24
N ASP A 6 -7.87 -24.49 15.37
CA ASP A 6 -8.19 -25.35 16.51
C ASP A 6 -7.78 -24.75 17.87
N GLY A 7 -6.70 -23.96 17.90
CA GLY A 7 -6.23 -23.26 19.10
C GLY A 7 -7.24 -22.26 19.67
N TYR A 8 -8.10 -21.66 18.83
CA TYR A 8 -9.15 -20.76 19.30
C TYR A 8 -10.22 -21.51 20.10
N ALA A 9 -10.60 -22.71 19.65
CA ALA A 9 -11.57 -23.55 20.36
C ALA A 9 -11.03 -24.00 21.73
N MET A 10 -9.73 -24.33 21.81
CA MET A 10 -9.07 -24.67 23.08
C MET A 10 -9.07 -23.49 24.06
N ALA A 11 -8.71 -22.29 23.58
CA ALA A 11 -8.70 -21.09 24.41
C ALA A 11 -10.11 -20.74 24.92
N GLN A 12 -11.14 -20.86 24.07
CA GLN A 12 -12.53 -20.65 24.47
C GLN A 12 -12.99 -21.67 25.52
N ALA A 13 -12.61 -22.95 25.37
CA ALA A 13 -12.94 -24.00 26.34
C ALA A 13 -12.30 -23.76 27.72
N LEU A 14 -11.14 -23.09 27.77
CA LEU A 14 -10.47 -22.66 29.00
C LEU A 14 -11.03 -21.36 29.59
N GLY A 15 -12.08 -20.79 28.98
CA GLY A 15 -12.75 -19.57 29.44
C GLY A 15 -12.13 -18.26 28.94
N HIS A 16 -11.20 -18.31 27.98
CA HIS A 16 -10.66 -17.10 27.36
C HIS A 16 -11.65 -16.49 26.35
N THR A 17 -11.62 -15.15 26.25
CA THR A 17 -12.36 -14.43 25.20
C THR A 17 -11.54 -14.37 23.93
N ILE A 18 -12.17 -14.73 22.81
CA ILE A 18 -11.54 -14.67 21.48
C ILE A 18 -11.99 -13.38 20.79
N VAL A 19 -11.02 -12.56 20.38
CA VAL A 19 -11.26 -11.37 19.55
C VAL A 19 -11.50 -11.81 18.11
N PRO A 20 -12.43 -11.18 17.37
CA PRO A 20 -12.65 -11.47 15.94
C PRO A 20 -11.35 -11.41 15.15
N GLN A 21 -11.10 -12.45 14.35
CA GLN A 21 -9.91 -12.57 13.53
C GLN A 21 -10.06 -11.75 12.25
N GLU A 22 -9.02 -11.00 11.92
CA GLU A 22 -8.94 -10.19 10.70
C GLU A 22 -7.65 -10.53 9.95
N GLY A 23 -7.70 -10.45 8.61
CA GLY A 23 -6.54 -10.69 7.77
C GLY A 23 -5.54 -9.54 7.90
N ASN A 24 -4.30 -9.87 8.25
CA ASN A 24 -3.19 -8.92 8.37
C ASN A 24 -2.02 -9.36 7.51
N LEU A 25 -1.19 -8.41 7.08
CA LEU A 25 -0.09 -8.64 6.14
C LEU A 25 -0.57 -9.27 4.83
N VAL A 26 -1.69 -8.77 4.33
CA VAL A 26 -2.31 -9.21 3.08
C VAL A 26 -2.17 -8.13 1.99
N PRO A 27 -2.10 -8.53 0.71
CA PRO A 27 -2.24 -7.58 -0.40
C PRO A 27 -3.55 -6.80 -0.32
N LEU A 28 -3.56 -5.59 -0.87
CA LEU A 28 -4.78 -4.77 -0.94
C LEU A 28 -5.38 -4.85 -2.33
N GLU A 29 -6.69 -5.11 -2.38
CA GLU A 29 -7.46 -5.01 -3.61
C GLU A 29 -7.79 -3.55 -3.90
N ILE A 30 -7.69 -3.16 -5.17
CA ILE A 30 -8.04 -1.81 -5.63
C ILE A 30 -9.21 -1.93 -6.61
N ALA A 31 -10.18 -1.04 -6.48
CA ALA A 31 -11.29 -0.97 -7.42
C ALA A 31 -10.81 -0.47 -8.80
N GLY A 32 -11.30 -1.09 -9.88
CA GLY A 32 -10.97 -0.74 -11.26
C GLY A 32 -9.92 -1.66 -11.90
N SER A 33 -9.39 -1.26 -13.05
CA SER A 33 -8.45 -2.05 -13.85
C SER A 33 -7.02 -1.51 -13.88
N ASP A 34 -6.78 -0.31 -13.34
CA ASP A 34 -5.49 0.38 -13.44
C ASP A 34 -4.31 -0.47 -12.92
N CYS A 35 -4.52 -1.23 -11.85
CA CYS A 35 -3.48 -2.10 -11.28
C CYS A 35 -3.16 -3.29 -12.18
N ALA A 36 -4.15 -3.81 -12.92
CA ALA A 36 -3.93 -4.88 -13.88
C ALA A 36 -3.07 -4.40 -15.05
N ASP A 37 -3.31 -3.17 -15.54
CA ASP A 37 -2.50 -2.57 -16.61
C ASP A 37 -1.05 -2.32 -16.18
N MET A 38 -0.83 -2.05 -14.88
CA MET A 38 0.49 -1.86 -14.28
C MET A 38 1.10 -3.13 -13.68
N GLN A 39 0.47 -4.30 -13.85
CA GLN A 39 0.89 -5.53 -13.19
C GLN A 39 2.37 -5.84 -13.41
N GLY A 40 3.07 -6.17 -12.33
CA GLY A 40 4.50 -6.51 -12.35
C GLY A 40 5.43 -5.30 -12.19
N LEU A 41 4.90 -4.07 -12.26
CA LEU A 41 5.68 -2.87 -11.96
C LEU A 41 6.02 -2.83 -10.47
N SER A 42 7.31 -2.90 -10.18
CA SER A 42 7.87 -2.72 -8.84
C SER A 42 8.31 -1.27 -8.65
N LEU A 43 7.68 -0.57 -7.70
CA LEU A 43 8.08 0.76 -7.29
C LEU A 43 9.02 0.67 -6.09
N ARG A 44 10.13 1.42 -6.15
CA ARG A 44 11.12 1.52 -5.07
C ARG A 44 11.27 2.96 -4.63
N ASN A 45 11.56 3.15 -3.35
CA ASN A 45 11.72 4.46 -2.74
C ASN A 45 10.48 5.34 -2.91
N VAL A 46 9.30 4.75 -2.69
CA VAL A 46 8.02 5.45 -2.77
C VAL A 46 7.41 5.64 -1.40
N GLY A 47 6.69 6.74 -1.22
CA GLY A 47 5.87 6.99 -0.05
C GLY A 47 4.50 6.38 -0.25
N VAL A 48 4.02 5.62 0.72
CA VAL A 48 2.66 5.05 0.72
C VAL A 48 1.89 5.68 1.86
N LYS A 49 0.70 6.20 1.56
CA LYS A 49 -0.20 6.78 2.55
C LYS A 49 -1.61 6.22 2.37
N LEU A 50 -2.17 5.71 3.45
CA LEU A 50 -3.54 5.21 3.51
C LEU A 50 -4.43 6.25 4.19
N VAL A 51 -5.51 6.65 3.52
CA VAL A 51 -6.42 7.70 4.00
C VAL A 51 -7.84 7.15 4.03
N ASN A 52 -8.55 7.34 5.15
CA ASN A 52 -9.95 6.93 5.24
C ASN A 52 -10.89 7.90 4.50
N ALA A 53 -12.17 7.54 4.39
CA ALA A 53 -13.20 8.39 3.77
C ALA A 53 -13.35 9.78 4.43
N LYS A 54 -12.95 9.92 5.71
CA LYS A 54 -12.98 11.18 6.46
C LYS A 54 -11.71 12.03 6.28
N GLY A 55 -10.77 11.61 5.43
CA GLY A 55 -9.51 12.31 5.20
C GLY A 55 -8.42 12.09 6.27
N LYS A 56 -8.66 11.23 7.27
CA LYS A 56 -7.66 10.89 8.29
C LYS A 56 -6.66 9.87 7.72
N THR A 57 -5.38 10.19 7.86
CA THR A 57 -4.29 9.23 7.59
C THR A 57 -4.36 8.07 8.58
N LEU A 58 -4.53 6.86 8.07
CA LEU A 58 -4.52 5.62 8.86
C LEU A 58 -3.11 5.04 8.97
N TYR A 59 -2.34 5.15 7.89
CA TYR A 59 -1.00 4.60 7.77
C TYR A 59 -0.16 5.46 6.84
N GLN A 60 1.13 5.60 7.13
CA GLN A 60 2.10 6.23 6.25
C GLN A 60 3.46 5.57 6.42
N ASP A 61 4.09 5.22 5.30
CA ASP A 61 5.39 4.56 5.28
C ASP A 61 6.16 4.85 3.99
N PHE A 62 7.44 4.50 3.97
CA PHE A 62 8.33 4.68 2.84
C PHE A 62 9.05 3.38 2.53
N GLY A 63 9.07 2.98 1.25
CA GLY A 63 9.78 1.79 0.84
C GLY A 63 9.38 1.28 -0.53
N GLU A 64 9.07 -0.01 -0.59
CA GLU A 64 8.78 -0.73 -1.83
C GLU A 64 7.32 -1.16 -1.92
N MET A 65 6.83 -1.19 -3.16
CA MET A 65 5.46 -1.51 -3.52
C MET A 65 5.45 -2.25 -4.87
N LEU A 66 4.48 -3.15 -5.06
CA LEU A 66 4.31 -3.93 -6.28
C LEU A 66 2.86 -3.86 -6.75
N PHE A 67 2.65 -3.60 -8.04
CA PHE A 67 1.33 -3.75 -8.67
C PHE A 67 1.06 -5.22 -9.03
N THR A 68 -0.14 -5.69 -8.68
CA THR A 68 -0.65 -7.03 -8.96
C THR A 68 -1.90 -6.93 -9.85
N HIS A 69 -2.35 -8.06 -10.40
CA HIS A 69 -3.53 -8.11 -11.26
C HIS A 69 -4.84 -7.66 -10.60
N PHE A 70 -4.94 -7.68 -9.26
CA PHE A 70 -6.14 -7.28 -8.53
C PHE A 70 -5.94 -6.04 -7.64
N GLY A 71 -4.72 -5.49 -7.59
CA GLY A 71 -4.41 -4.41 -6.68
C GLY A 71 -2.92 -4.27 -6.43
N VAL A 72 -2.54 -4.20 -5.16
CA VAL A 72 -1.19 -3.82 -4.76
C VAL A 72 -0.66 -4.68 -3.63
N SER A 73 0.66 -4.84 -3.60
CA SER A 73 1.41 -5.63 -2.63
C SER A 73 2.76 -4.97 -2.35
N GLY A 74 3.66 -5.70 -1.70
CA GLY A 74 4.98 -5.23 -1.28
C GLY A 74 5.01 -4.87 0.21
N PRO A 75 6.21 -4.74 0.81
CA PRO A 75 6.37 -4.64 2.26
C PRO A 75 5.56 -3.51 2.89
N THR A 76 5.53 -2.33 2.25
CA THR A 76 4.80 -1.16 2.75
C THR A 76 3.29 -1.36 2.72
N VAL A 77 2.77 -2.05 1.69
CA VAL A 77 1.34 -2.34 1.52
C VAL A 77 0.88 -3.43 2.49
N LEU A 78 1.69 -4.48 2.69
CA LEU A 78 1.35 -5.55 3.64
C LEU A 78 1.24 -4.97 5.06
N SER A 79 2.18 -4.11 5.47
CA SER A 79 2.11 -3.39 6.74
C SER A 79 0.88 -2.47 6.81
N ALA A 80 0.53 -1.78 5.72
CA ALA A 80 -0.65 -0.93 5.67
C ALA A 80 -1.96 -1.71 5.87
N SER A 81 -2.04 -2.96 5.42
CA SER A 81 -3.24 -3.80 5.55
C SER A 81 -3.69 -3.98 7.00
N CYS A 82 -2.76 -3.99 7.95
CA CYS A 82 -3.04 -4.13 9.38
C CYS A 82 -3.82 -2.94 9.98
N HIS A 83 -3.92 -1.82 9.26
CA HIS A 83 -4.57 -0.59 9.72
C HIS A 83 -5.94 -0.37 9.06
N LEU A 84 -6.35 -1.26 8.16
CA LEU A 84 -7.62 -1.23 7.45
C LEU A 84 -8.69 -1.97 8.24
N LYS A 85 -9.84 -1.33 8.49
CA LYS A 85 -10.96 -1.90 9.27
C LYS A 85 -12.18 -2.23 8.41
N GLY A 86 -11.96 -2.66 7.16
CA GLY A 86 -13.02 -3.02 6.23
C GLY A 86 -13.79 -1.86 5.59
N GLU A 87 -13.59 -0.61 6.05
CA GLU A 87 -14.09 0.57 5.35
C GLU A 87 -13.22 0.89 4.14
N GLY A 88 -13.84 1.26 3.01
CA GLY A 88 -13.11 1.69 1.82
C GLY A 88 -12.16 2.86 2.13
N CYS A 89 -10.94 2.78 1.58
CA CYS A 89 -9.89 3.76 1.81
C CYS A 89 -9.26 4.22 0.49
N ARG A 90 -8.61 5.38 0.52
CA ARG A 90 -7.80 5.88 -0.58
C ARG A 90 -6.32 5.62 -0.30
N LEU A 91 -5.67 4.94 -1.23
CA LEU A 91 -4.22 4.80 -1.27
C LEU A 91 -3.62 5.97 -2.05
N SER A 92 -2.64 6.64 -1.45
CA SER A 92 -1.86 7.70 -2.10
C SER A 92 -0.42 7.25 -2.20
N ILE A 93 0.13 7.35 -3.40
CA ILE A 93 1.51 6.97 -3.70
C ILE A 93 2.29 8.24 -4.04
N ASP A 94 3.35 8.50 -3.30
CA ASP A 94 4.34 9.51 -3.62
C ASP A 94 5.52 8.83 -4.31
N LEU A 95 5.72 9.13 -5.59
CA LEU A 95 6.79 8.53 -6.40
C LEU A 95 8.16 9.13 -6.11
N LYS A 96 8.22 10.31 -5.47
CA LYS A 96 9.45 11.04 -5.19
C LYS A 96 9.41 11.71 -3.80
N PRO A 97 9.21 10.94 -2.72
CA PRO A 97 9.05 11.47 -1.36
C PRO A 97 10.31 12.15 -0.81
N ALA A 98 11.47 11.92 -1.44
CA ALA A 98 12.73 12.57 -1.10
C ALA A 98 12.89 13.97 -1.71
N LEU A 99 11.99 14.40 -2.60
CA LEU A 99 12.02 15.69 -3.26
C LEU A 99 10.84 16.53 -2.78
N ASP A 100 11.12 17.77 -2.40
CA ASP A 100 10.06 18.77 -2.28
C ASP A 100 9.62 19.23 -3.68
N GLU A 101 8.45 19.84 -3.75
CA GLU A 101 7.80 20.23 -5.00
C GLU A 101 8.69 21.15 -5.84
N LYS A 102 9.36 22.11 -5.21
CA LYS A 102 10.25 23.04 -5.91
C LYS A 102 11.45 22.33 -6.53
N LYS A 103 12.11 21.44 -5.77
CA LYS A 103 13.25 20.66 -6.28
C LYS A 103 12.81 19.70 -7.40
N LEU A 104 11.60 19.17 -7.31
CA LEU A 104 11.06 18.31 -8.36
C LEU A 104 10.83 19.12 -9.64
N ASP A 105 10.22 20.31 -9.52
CA ASP A 105 9.95 21.21 -10.65
C ASP A 105 11.25 21.67 -11.33
N ASP A 106 12.21 22.18 -10.54
CA ASP A 106 13.54 22.59 -11.02
C ASP A 106 14.26 21.46 -11.77
N ARG A 107 14.06 20.20 -11.33
CA ARG A 107 14.66 19.03 -11.97
C ARG A 107 13.97 18.67 -13.27
N ILE A 108 12.64 18.71 -13.31
CA ILE A 108 11.88 18.42 -14.53
C ILE A 108 12.20 19.47 -15.61
N LEU A 109 12.23 20.76 -15.26
CA LEU A 109 12.59 21.83 -16.19
C LEU A 109 13.99 21.62 -16.78
N ARG A 110 14.96 21.28 -15.93
CA ARG A 110 16.32 20.98 -16.38
C ARG A 110 16.38 19.78 -17.31
N ASP A 111 15.69 18.69 -16.99
CA ASP A 111 15.66 17.49 -17.83
C ASP A 111 15.02 17.82 -19.19
N LEU A 112 13.91 18.57 -19.22
CA LEU A 112 13.28 19.00 -20.46
C LEU A 112 14.21 19.85 -21.34
N GLU A 113 14.92 20.82 -20.75
CA GLU A 113 15.91 21.63 -21.48
C GLU A 113 17.04 20.78 -22.07
N LEU A 114 17.52 19.77 -21.33
CA LEU A 114 18.61 18.89 -21.77
C LEU A 114 18.22 17.95 -22.91
N TYR A 115 16.96 17.53 -22.97
CA TYR A 115 16.47 16.58 -23.97
C TYR A 115 15.59 17.24 -25.05
N GLN A 116 15.50 18.58 -25.08
CA GLN A 116 14.84 19.29 -26.17
C GLN A 116 15.43 18.89 -27.53
N ASN A 117 14.55 18.48 -28.44
CA ASN A 117 14.86 18.10 -29.82
C ASN A 117 15.69 16.81 -29.99
N ARG A 118 15.74 15.92 -28.99
CA ARG A 118 16.21 14.55 -29.20
C ARG A 118 15.03 13.67 -29.67
N ALA A 119 15.05 13.37 -30.97
CA ALA A 119 14.17 12.40 -31.63
C ALA A 119 14.57 10.96 -31.29
#